data_AF-A0A4Z1SQZ2-F1
#
_entry.id   AF-A0A4Z1SQZ2-F1
#
_cell.length_a   1.000
_cell.length_b   1.000
_cell.length_c   1.000
_cell.angle_alpha   90.00
_cell.angle_beta   90.00
_cell.angle_gamma   90.00
#
_symmetry.space_group_name_H-M   'P 1'
#
loop_
_entity.id
_entity.type
_entity.pdbx_description
1 polymer ?
#
loop_
_entity_poly.entity_id
_entity_poly.type
_entity_poly.pdbx_seq_one_letter_code
_entity_poly.pdbx_strand_id
1 'polypeptide(L)'
;MEEYSSSDAPIHDEAEAPAEQAGPTYDGVSIYEFDIDGMVEKPWRQAKSLEVLSQYFNYGFDEATWRLYCWQRKQRVEKKDDGT
;
A
#
# COMPACT_ATOMS: atom_id res chain seq x y z
N MET A 1 -27.19 10.26 -48.78
CA MET A 1 -27.34 9.36 -47.63
C MET A 1 -26.41 9.89 -46.55
N GLU A 2 -26.68 11.13 -46.15
CA GLU A 2 -27.48 11.51 -44.97
C GLU A 2 -26.70 11.23 -43.68
N GLU A 3 -26.21 12.32 -43.15
CA GLU A 3 -25.49 12.46 -41.90
C GLU A 3 -26.48 12.23 -40.77
N TYR A 4 -26.19 11.29 -39.86
CA TYR A 4 -26.92 11.18 -38.61
C TYR A 4 -26.15 11.91 -37.51
N SER A 5 -26.79 13.01 -37.11
CA SER A 5 -26.43 13.98 -36.09
C SER A 5 -26.31 13.38 -34.69
N SER A 6 -25.31 13.90 -33.96
CA SER A 6 -25.25 14.18 -32.51
C SER A 6 -26.25 13.49 -31.58
N SER A 7 -25.73 12.70 -30.64
CA SER A 7 -26.29 12.66 -29.28
C SER A 7 -25.21 13.05 -28.30
N ASP A 8 -25.22 14.34 -28.01
CA ASP A 8 -24.93 14.92 -26.71
C ASP A 8 -25.41 13.97 -25.59
N ALA A 9 -24.46 13.40 -24.88
CA ALA A 9 -24.67 12.95 -23.51
C ALA A 9 -23.55 13.62 -22.72
N PRO A 10 -23.86 14.53 -21.78
CA PRO A 10 -22.88 14.98 -20.81
C PRO A 10 -22.68 13.80 -19.88
N ILE A 11 -21.76 12.89 -20.23
CA ILE A 11 -21.23 11.96 -19.24
C ILE A 11 -20.38 12.85 -18.37
N HIS A 12 -20.91 13.10 -17.16
CA HIS A 12 -20.36 14.00 -16.18
C HIS A 12 -18.83 13.97 -16.20
N ASP A 13 -18.27 15.15 -16.43
CA ASP A 13 -16.96 15.54 -15.95
C ASP A 13 -16.98 15.48 -14.41
N GLU A 14 -17.10 14.28 -13.87
CA GLU A 14 -16.51 13.94 -12.59
C GLU A 14 -15.21 13.24 -12.97
N ALA A 15 -14.24 14.07 -13.36
CA ALA A 15 -12.89 13.84 -12.91
C ALA A 15 -12.98 13.70 -11.39
N GLU A 16 -13.28 12.50 -10.92
CA GLU A 16 -12.95 12.07 -9.57
C GLU A 16 -11.46 12.34 -9.47
N ALA A 17 -11.13 13.45 -8.81
CA ALA A 17 -9.76 13.88 -8.60
C ALA A 17 -9.00 12.61 -8.19
N PRO A 18 -7.93 12.21 -8.90
CA PRO A 18 -7.27 10.95 -8.60
C PRO A 18 -6.89 11.05 -7.13
N ALA A 19 -7.51 10.21 -6.30
CA ALA A 19 -7.26 10.18 -4.87
C ALA A 19 -5.75 10.19 -4.72
N GLU A 20 -5.22 11.32 -4.26
CA GLU A 20 -3.80 11.60 -4.16
C GLU A 20 -3.25 10.45 -3.34
N GLN A 21 -2.57 9.51 -3.99
CA GLN A 21 -2.50 8.11 -3.55
C GLN A 21 -1.91 8.05 -2.14
N ALA A 22 -2.80 8.06 -1.15
CA ALA A 22 -2.43 7.84 0.22
C ALA A 22 -1.73 6.49 0.22
N GLY A 23 -0.47 6.48 0.67
CA GLY A 23 0.33 5.26 0.70
C GLY A 23 -0.44 4.14 1.41
N PRO A 24 -0.05 2.88 1.21
CA PRO A 24 -0.78 1.75 1.79
C PRO A 24 -0.97 1.94 3.30
N THR A 25 -2.21 1.82 3.75
CA THR A 25 -2.62 1.92 5.16
C THR A 25 -3.31 0.65 5.63
N TYR A 26 -3.22 0.39 6.93
CA TYR A 26 -3.94 -0.65 7.65
C TYR A 26 -4.55 -0.01 8.90
N ASP A 27 -5.87 -0.11 9.07
CA ASP A 27 -6.63 0.56 10.14
C ASP A 27 -6.33 2.07 10.27
N GLY A 28 -6.13 2.74 9.13
CA GLY A 28 -5.81 4.18 9.09
C GLY A 28 -4.37 4.53 9.45
N VAL A 29 -3.53 3.54 9.75
CA VAL A 29 -2.09 3.71 10.02
C VAL A 29 -1.29 3.31 8.79
N SER A 30 -0.24 4.05 8.46
CA SER A 30 0.72 3.66 7.42
C SER A 30 1.26 2.26 7.69
N ILE A 31 1.26 1.36 6.69
CA ILE A 31 1.77 -0.02 6.88
C ILE A 31 3.26 -0.05 7.28
N TYR A 32 3.99 1.05 7.06
CA TYR A 32 5.40 1.18 7.41
C TYR A 32 5.62 1.61 8.87
N GLU A 33 4.56 2.11 9.52
CA GLU A 33 4.54 2.55 10.92
C GLU A 33 3.68 1.65 11.80
N PHE A 34 2.96 0.72 11.19
CA PHE A 34 2.11 -0.24 11.85
C PHE A 34 2.90 -1.14 12.82
N ASP A 35 2.42 -1.24 14.06
CA ASP A 35 2.99 -2.11 15.09
C ASP A 35 2.59 -3.58 14.84
N ILE A 36 3.38 -4.24 13.99
CA ILE A 36 3.21 -5.68 13.73
C ILE A 36 3.45 -6.53 14.98
N ASP A 37 4.13 -6.02 16.02
CA ASP A 37 4.41 -6.75 17.25
C ASP A 37 3.23 -6.76 18.23
N GLY A 38 2.37 -5.76 18.17
CA GLY A 38 1.10 -5.69 18.91
C GLY A 38 0.00 -6.62 18.39
N MET A 39 0.18 -7.29 17.24
CA MET A 39 -0.84 -8.18 16.69
C MET A 39 -1.03 -9.44 17.54
N VAL A 40 -2.29 -9.67 17.95
CA VAL A 40 -2.70 -10.85 18.74
C VAL A 40 -2.48 -12.14 17.96
N GLU A 41 -2.88 -12.16 16.69
CA GLU A 41 -2.71 -13.30 15.80
C GLU A 41 -1.75 -12.97 14.66
N LYS A 42 -0.84 -13.91 14.39
CA LYS A 42 0.17 -13.82 13.34
C LYS A 42 0.12 -15.13 12.53
N PRO A 43 -0.86 -15.31 11.64
CA PRO A 43 -1.10 -16.59 10.97
C PRO A 43 0.10 -17.07 10.14
N TRP A 44 0.93 -16.15 9.63
CA TRP A 44 2.19 -16.48 8.95
C TRP A 44 3.22 -17.18 9.85
N ARG A 45 3.13 -17.09 11.18
CA ARG A 45 4.03 -17.85 12.08
C ARG A 45 3.78 -19.36 12.06
N GLN A 46 2.60 -19.79 11.60
CA GLN A 46 2.28 -21.20 11.39
C GLN A 46 2.51 -21.63 9.93
N ALA A 47 2.92 -20.72 9.06
CA ALA A 47 3.20 -21.04 7.66
C ALA A 47 4.39 -22.01 7.59
N LYS A 48 4.15 -23.19 7.02
CA LYS A 48 5.18 -24.24 6.85
C LYS A 48 5.88 -24.20 5.50
N SER A 49 5.41 -23.37 4.57
CA SER A 49 5.93 -23.25 3.22
C SER A 49 6.04 -21.80 2.77
N LEU A 50 6.96 -21.55 1.84
CA LEU A 50 7.14 -20.23 1.21
C LEU A 50 5.90 -19.80 0.41
N GLU A 51 5.12 -20.75 -0.10
CA GLU A 51 3.85 -20.50 -0.80
C GLU A 51 2.79 -19.88 0.11
N VAL A 52 2.70 -20.33 1.37
CA VAL A 52 1.79 -19.73 2.35
C VAL A 52 2.34 -18.40 2.86
N LEU A 53 3.66 -18.31 3.05
CA LEU A 53 4.30 -17.06 3.47
C LEU A 53 4.13 -15.94 2.43
N SER A 54 4.17 -16.28 1.13
CA SER A 54 3.98 -15.31 0.04
C SER A 54 2.59 -14.70 -0.02
N GLN A 55 1.61 -15.28 0.67
CA GLN A 55 0.28 -14.67 0.83
C GLN A 55 0.30 -13.45 1.77
N TYR A 56 1.32 -13.34 2.63
CA TYR A 56 1.47 -12.27 3.60
C TYR A 56 2.59 -11.31 3.23
N PHE A 57 3.71 -11.83 2.72
CA PHE A 57 4.90 -11.06 2.40
C PHE A 57 5.31 -11.25 0.95
N ASN A 58 5.39 -10.14 0.22
CA ASN A 58 5.86 -10.13 -1.18
C ASN A 58 7.40 -10.12 -1.26
N TYR A 59 7.94 -10.40 -2.44
CA TYR A 59 9.38 -10.28 -2.72
C TYR A 59 10.29 -11.19 -1.87
N GLY A 60 9.77 -12.29 -1.35
CA GLY A 60 10.53 -13.20 -0.48
C GLY A 60 10.81 -12.64 0.90
N PHE A 61 10.05 -11.63 1.33
CA PHE A 61 10.13 -11.11 2.69
C PHE A 61 9.50 -12.10 3.68
N ASP A 62 9.83 -11.88 4.94
CA ASP A 62 9.24 -12.49 6.12
C ASP A 62 9.02 -11.41 7.19
N GLU A 63 8.52 -11.81 8.36
CA GLU A 63 8.26 -10.88 9.47
C GLU A 63 9.54 -10.12 9.91
N ALA A 64 10.73 -10.72 9.79
CA ALA A 64 11.97 -10.12 10.26
C ALA A 64 12.51 -9.08 9.25
N THR A 65 12.57 -9.46 7.97
CA THR A 65 13.03 -8.60 6.87
C THR A 65 12.06 -7.44 6.61
N TRP A 66 10.75 -7.66 6.79
CA TRP A 66 9.75 -6.58 6.75
C TRP A 66 10.00 -5.53 7.84
N ARG A 67 10.22 -5.93 9.10
CA ARG A 67 10.55 -4.99 10.19
C ARG A 67 11.80 -4.18 9.88
N LEU A 68 12.86 -4.85 9.40
CA LEU A 68 14.10 -4.18 9.04
C LEU A 68 13.87 -3.15 7.93
N TYR A 69 13.06 -3.48 6.92
CA TYR A 69 12.70 -2.57 5.86
C TYR A 69 11.95 -1.33 6.39
N CYS A 70 10.94 -1.51 7.23
CA CYS A 70 10.21 -0.39 7.85
C CYS A 70 11.16 0.53 8.65
N TRP A 71 12.06 -0.04 9.44
CA TRP A 71 13.07 0.71 10.17
C TRP A 71 13.98 1.52 9.24
N GLN A 72 14.55 0.89 8.20
CA GLN A 72 15.41 1.59 7.24
C GLN A 72 14.67 2.70 6.51
N ARG A 73 13.40 2.47 6.16
CA ARG A 73 12.56 3.47 5.50
C ARG A 73 12.36 4.69 6.38
N LYS A 74 12.02 4.49 7.66
CA LYS A 74 11.87 5.58 8.64
C LYS A 74 13.13 6.45 8.71
N GLN A 75 14.29 5.82 8.82
CA GLN A 75 15.60 6.50 8.82
C GLN A 75 15.87 7.32 7.54
N ARG A 76 15.35 6.88 6.37
CA ARG A 76 15.51 7.61 5.11
C ARG A 76 14.56 8.80 4.98
N VAL A 77 13.37 8.71 5.59
CA VAL A 77 12.42 9.83 5.64
C VAL A 77 12.96 10.90 6.58
N GLU A 78 13.36 10.52 7.80
CA GLU A 78 13.92 11.45 8.81
C GLU A 78 15.13 12.24 8.27
N LYS A 79 16.01 11.59 7.49
CA LYS A 79 17.16 12.26 6.86
C LYS A 79 16.81 13.23 5.74
N LYS A 80 15.65 13.10 5.10
CA LYS A 80 15.20 14.05 4.08
C LYS A 80 14.67 15.34 4.70
N ASP A 81 14.11 15.25 5.90
CA ASP A 81 13.52 16.39 6.61
C ASP A 81 14.58 17.27 7.33
N ASP A 82 15.77 16.73 7.62
CA ASP A 82 16.89 17.45 8.24
C ASP A 82 17.77 18.23 7.22
N GLY A 83 17.45 18.15 5.93
CA GLY A 83 18.29 18.62 4.83
C GLY A 83 17.78 19.83 4.04
N THR A 84 16.89 20.66 4.60
CA THR A 84 16.41 21.92 3.98
C THR A 84 16.52 23.10 4.95
#